data_AF-Q8FQ72-F1
#
_entry.id   AF-Q8FQ72-F1
#
_cell.length_a   1.000
_cell.length_b   1.000
_cell.length_c   1.000
_cell.angle_alpha   90.00
_cell.angle_beta   90.00
_cell.angle_gamma   90.00
#
_symmetry.space_group_name_H-M   'P 1'
#
loop_
_entity.id
_entity.type
_entity.pdbx_description
1 polymer ?
#
loop_
_entity_poly.entity_id
_entity_poly.type
_entity_poly.pdbx_seq_one_letter_code
_entity_poly.pdbx_strand_id
1 'polypeptide(L)'
;MTTFTRLLAVFTFLLLLYTALPYLTTSGTELPAVEPVPQRVRIIGYDRDQMFGTWLPGVRESIVEAAGATDPYTGEPLDLSTAEVDHILPLSAAWDLGAHRWTALERIEFANDPVNLVLVNRAENQQKSDQLPSQWLPTDRSVRCWYVGRLFTVAAAYDLPLPEPDIRAGRRSCGLAILQTPD
;
A
#
# COMPACT_ATOMS: atom_id res chain seq x y z
N MET A 1 14.18 38.74 9.12
CA MET A 1 13.60 37.92 8.03
C MET A 1 14.38 36.63 7.78
N THR A 2 15.71 36.61 7.88
CA THR A 2 16.56 35.43 7.64
C THR A 2 16.41 34.28 8.64
N THR A 3 16.08 34.56 9.90
CA THR A 3 15.85 33.53 10.95
C THR A 3 14.56 32.75 10.74
N PHE A 4 13.48 33.41 10.32
CA PHE A 4 12.17 32.78 10.11
C PHE A 4 12.20 31.79 8.93
N THR A 5 12.89 32.15 7.84
CA THR A 5 13.07 31.27 6.68
C THR A 5 13.93 30.05 7.02
N ARG A 6 14.93 30.19 7.90
CA ARG A 6 15.75 29.07 8.38
C ARG A 6 14.97 28.11 9.27
N LEU A 7 14.12 28.63 10.18
CA LEU A 7 13.24 27.80 11.01
C LEU A 7 12.20 27.06 10.17
N LEU A 8 11.60 27.71 9.17
CA LEU A 8 10.64 27.07 8.27
C LEU A 8 11.32 25.96 7.44
N ALA A 9 12.50 26.22 6.87
CA ALA A 9 13.25 25.23 6.11
C ALA A 9 13.68 24.01 6.96
N VAL A 10 14.11 24.24 8.22
CA VAL A 10 14.44 23.16 9.15
C VAL A 10 13.18 22.35 9.52
N PHE A 11 12.04 23.01 9.74
CA PHE A 11 10.78 22.34 10.05
C PHE A 11 10.27 21.51 8.86
N THR A 12 10.33 22.03 7.64
CA THR A 12 9.97 21.28 6.42
C THR A 12 10.92 20.12 6.17
N PHE A 13 12.22 20.30 6.41
CA PHE A 13 13.20 19.22 6.26
C PHE A 13 13.03 18.12 7.31
N LEU A 14 12.70 18.49 8.56
CA LEU A 14 12.38 17.53 9.63
C LEU A 14 11.06 16.82 9.37
N LEU A 15 10.04 17.51 8.84
CA LEU A 15 8.77 16.91 8.45
C LEU A 15 8.98 15.92 7.29
N LEU A 16 9.73 16.31 6.26
CA LEU A 16 10.11 15.45 5.14
C LEU A 16 10.94 14.25 5.61
N LEU A 17 11.90 14.43 6.54
CA LEU A 17 12.64 13.32 7.12
C LEU A 17 11.73 12.42 7.96
N TYR A 18 10.79 12.96 8.74
CA TYR A 18 9.88 12.18 9.56
C TYR A 18 8.89 11.37 8.70
N THR A 19 8.37 11.97 7.63
CA THR A 19 7.55 11.26 6.64
C THR A 19 8.37 10.27 5.83
N ALA A 20 9.66 10.55 5.54
CA ALA A 20 10.53 9.67 4.77
C ALA A 20 11.20 8.56 5.59
N LEU A 21 11.33 8.71 6.90
CA LEU A 21 12.01 7.78 7.81
C LEU A 21 11.49 6.34 7.73
N PRO A 22 10.16 6.08 7.72
CA PRO A 22 9.65 4.72 7.55
C PRO A 22 9.95 4.14 6.16
N TYR A 23 10.33 4.99 5.19
CA TYR A 23 10.71 4.60 3.83
C TYR A 23 12.24 4.61 3.60
N LEU A 24 13.05 5.02 4.58
CA LEU A 24 14.52 5.09 4.51
C LEU A 24 15.19 3.77 4.90
N THR A 25 14.59 2.65 4.55
CA THR A 25 15.17 1.30 4.61
C THR A 25 14.26 0.48 3.70
N THR A 26 14.69 -0.08 2.57
CA THR A 26 15.67 -1.15 2.46
C THR A 26 16.43 -1.03 1.13
N SER A 27 17.75 -1.23 1.16
CA SER A 27 18.44 -1.83 0.02
C SER A 27 17.62 -3.07 -0.40
N GLY A 28 17.37 -3.28 -1.69
CA GLY A 28 16.41 -4.27 -2.25
C GLY A 28 16.68 -5.76 -1.94
N THR A 29 17.32 -6.06 -0.83
CA THR A 29 17.62 -7.37 -0.28
C THR A 29 16.55 -7.88 0.69
N GLU A 30 15.67 -7.03 1.25
CA GLU A 30 14.65 -7.45 2.23
C GLU A 30 13.33 -6.68 2.12
N LEU A 31 12.22 -7.36 2.45
CA LEU A 31 10.90 -6.76 2.63
C LEU A 31 10.77 -6.16 4.05
N PRO A 32 10.03 -5.05 4.23
CA PRO A 32 9.74 -4.51 5.56
C PRO A 32 9.21 -5.56 6.53
N ALA A 33 9.61 -5.48 7.80
CA ALA A 33 9.11 -6.39 8.83
C ALA A 33 7.63 -6.10 9.13
N VAL A 34 6.82 -7.15 9.18
CA VAL A 34 5.39 -7.09 9.54
C VAL A 34 5.07 -8.26 10.47
N GLU A 35 4.16 -8.05 11.41
CA GLU A 35 3.71 -9.11 12.30
C GLU A 35 2.98 -10.21 11.49
N PRO A 36 3.38 -11.49 11.59
CA PRO A 36 2.66 -12.58 10.94
C PRO A 36 1.40 -12.95 11.73
N VAL A 37 0.29 -13.17 11.02
CA VAL A 37 -0.91 -13.84 11.55
C VAL A 37 -1.22 -15.11 10.76
N PRO A 38 -1.82 -16.16 11.34
CA PRO A 38 -2.00 -17.43 10.62
C PRO A 38 -2.78 -17.29 9.30
N GLN A 39 -3.84 -16.47 9.31
CA GLN A 39 -4.71 -16.23 8.15
C GLN A 39 -5.47 -14.92 8.30
N ARG A 40 -5.98 -14.37 7.19
CA ARG A 40 -6.95 -13.26 7.22
C ARG A 40 -8.29 -13.78 7.72
N VAL A 41 -8.86 -13.10 8.71
CA VAL A 41 -10.21 -13.38 9.22
C VAL A 41 -11.11 -12.20 8.88
N ARG A 42 -12.25 -12.48 8.23
CA ARG A 42 -13.22 -11.44 7.86
C ARG A 42 -13.85 -10.83 9.11
N ILE A 43 -13.77 -9.51 9.23
CA ILE A 43 -14.44 -8.73 10.28
C ILE A 43 -15.70 -8.11 9.68
N ILE A 44 -16.84 -8.33 10.34
CA ILE A 44 -18.13 -7.80 9.90
C ILE A 44 -18.20 -6.27 10.07
N GLY A 45 -19.14 -5.64 9.38
CA GLY A 45 -19.39 -4.20 9.50
C GLY A 45 -18.53 -3.30 8.61
N TYR A 46 -17.75 -3.86 7.69
CA TYR A 46 -17.05 -3.08 6.67
C TYR A 46 -18.04 -2.42 5.71
N ASP A 47 -18.03 -1.09 5.67
CA ASP A 47 -18.65 -0.25 4.64
C ASP A 47 -17.60 0.77 4.21
N ARG A 48 -17.28 0.81 2.90
CA ARG A 48 -16.16 1.61 2.40
C ARG A 48 -16.35 3.10 2.72
N ASP A 49 -17.51 3.64 2.36
CA ASP A 49 -17.75 5.08 2.39
C ASP A 49 -17.91 5.58 3.83
N GLN A 50 -18.52 4.76 4.70
CA GLN A 50 -18.66 5.09 6.12
C GLN A 50 -17.36 4.96 6.91
N MET A 51 -16.52 3.98 6.56
CA MET A 51 -15.34 3.65 7.39
C MET A 51 -14.08 4.37 6.93
N PHE A 52 -13.81 4.47 5.62
CA PHE A 52 -12.57 5.06 5.10
C PHE A 52 -12.75 6.47 4.53
N GLY A 53 -13.98 6.99 4.53
CA GLY A 53 -14.30 8.33 4.06
C GLY A 53 -14.12 8.48 2.55
N THR A 54 -14.06 9.73 2.10
CA THR A 54 -13.84 10.08 0.70
C THR A 54 -12.39 10.45 0.43
N TRP A 55 -12.05 10.64 -0.84
CA TRP A 55 -10.79 11.24 -1.24
C TRP A 55 -10.60 12.60 -0.56
N LEU A 56 -9.41 12.82 -0.01
CA LEU A 56 -8.97 14.15 0.37
C LEU A 56 -8.72 14.98 -0.90
N PRO A 57 -8.93 16.31 -0.84
CA PRO A 57 -8.77 17.16 -2.01
C PRO A 57 -7.41 17.00 -2.70
N GLY A 58 -7.40 16.74 -4.00
CA GLY A 58 -6.20 16.68 -4.83
C GLY A 58 -5.46 15.33 -4.81
N VAL A 59 -5.79 14.41 -3.90
CA VAL A 59 -5.09 13.12 -3.80
C VAL A 59 -5.30 12.30 -5.06
N ARG A 60 -6.55 12.09 -5.46
CA ARG A 60 -6.88 11.29 -6.65
C ARG A 60 -6.27 11.91 -7.91
N GLU A 61 -6.38 13.23 -8.04
CA GLU A 61 -5.83 13.99 -9.16
C GLU A 61 -4.31 13.82 -9.23
N SER A 62 -3.60 13.92 -8.10
CA SER A 62 -2.14 13.75 -8.07
C SER A 62 -1.69 12.35 -8.49
N ILE A 63 -2.46 11.31 -8.18
CA ILE A 63 -2.17 9.94 -8.61
C ILE A 63 -2.38 9.79 -10.12
N VAL A 64 -3.43 10.42 -10.68
CA VAL A 64 -3.69 10.40 -12.12
C VAL A 64 -2.63 11.19 -12.88
N GLU A 65 -2.22 12.36 -12.38
CA GLU A 65 -1.19 13.20 -12.99
C GLU A 65 0.20 12.55 -12.95
N ALA A 66 0.50 11.79 -11.91
CA ALA A 66 1.76 11.05 -11.79
C ALA A 66 1.79 9.75 -12.61
N ALA A 67 0.65 9.30 -13.14
CA ALA A 67 0.56 8.03 -13.86
C ALA A 67 1.24 8.10 -15.23
N GLY A 68 1.93 7.01 -15.60
CA GLY A 68 2.48 6.83 -16.93
C GLY A 68 1.45 6.30 -17.93
N ALA A 69 1.90 6.04 -19.16
CA ALA A 69 1.07 5.43 -20.22
C ALA A 69 0.99 3.89 -20.14
N THR A 70 1.60 3.29 -19.11
CA THR A 70 1.72 1.84 -18.93
C THR A 70 1.15 1.45 -17.58
N ASP A 71 0.32 0.41 -17.57
CA ASP A 71 -0.26 -0.14 -16.36
C ASP A 71 0.82 -0.86 -15.53
N PRO A 72 1.05 -0.44 -14.28
CA PRO A 72 2.11 -1.00 -13.45
C PRO A 72 1.87 -2.44 -13.02
N TYR A 73 0.67 -2.99 -13.18
CA TYR A 73 0.37 -4.40 -12.86
C TYR A 73 0.56 -5.36 -14.04
N THR A 74 0.36 -4.87 -15.26
CA THR A 74 0.32 -5.73 -16.46
C THR A 74 1.48 -5.45 -17.42
N GLY A 75 2.08 -4.26 -17.37
CA GLY A 75 3.06 -3.81 -18.36
C GLY A 75 2.44 -3.40 -19.71
N GLU A 76 1.12 -3.51 -19.84
CA GLU A 76 0.36 -3.15 -21.03
C GLU A 76 0.01 -1.65 -21.03
N PRO A 77 -0.45 -1.08 -22.16
CA PRO A 77 -0.94 0.29 -22.20
C PRO A 77 -2.04 0.55 -21.15
N LEU A 78 -1.94 1.68 -20.46
CA LEU A 78 -2.95 2.14 -19.51
C LEU A 78 -4.03 2.94 -20.24
N ASP A 79 -5.28 2.48 -20.19
CA ASP A 79 -6.41 3.25 -20.72
C ASP A 79 -6.87 4.29 -19.68
N LEU A 80 -6.32 5.50 -19.77
CA LEU A 80 -6.64 6.61 -18.87
C LEU A 80 -8.13 6.99 -18.84
N SER A 81 -8.91 6.62 -19.87
CA SER A 81 -10.35 6.92 -19.91
C SER A 81 -11.18 6.01 -18.99
N THR A 82 -10.65 4.84 -18.65
CA THR A 82 -11.34 3.83 -17.81
C THR A 82 -10.53 3.40 -16.58
N ALA A 83 -9.26 3.79 -16.48
CA ALA A 83 -8.37 3.47 -15.38
C ALA A 83 -8.93 3.86 -14.00
N GLU A 84 -8.55 3.09 -13.00
CA GLU A 84 -9.00 3.25 -11.63
C GLU A 84 -7.82 3.39 -10.68
N VAL A 85 -8.00 4.21 -9.65
CA VAL A 85 -7.03 4.28 -8.55
C VAL A 85 -7.31 3.10 -7.63
N ASP A 86 -6.34 2.20 -7.54
CA ASP A 86 -6.34 1.05 -6.65
C ASP A 86 -5.57 1.37 -5.36
N HIS A 87 -5.97 0.68 -4.29
CA HIS A 87 -5.26 0.60 -3.03
C HIS A 87 -4.38 -0.64 -3.03
N ILE A 88 -3.05 -0.48 -3.06
CA ILE A 88 -2.07 -1.58 -3.06
C ILE A 88 -2.38 -2.57 -1.92
N LEU A 89 -2.56 -2.06 -0.70
CA LEU A 89 -3.16 -2.79 0.42
C LEU A 89 -4.65 -2.44 0.47
N PRO A 90 -5.56 -3.38 0.12
CA PRO A 90 -6.98 -3.08 -0.01
C PRO A 90 -7.62 -2.61 1.30
N LEU A 91 -8.49 -1.60 1.24
CA LEU A 91 -9.20 -1.07 2.41
C LEU A 91 -9.96 -2.14 3.21
N SER A 92 -10.64 -3.06 2.51
CA SER A 92 -11.36 -4.16 3.17
C SER A 92 -10.42 -5.19 3.82
N ALA A 93 -9.21 -5.37 3.27
CA ALA A 93 -8.21 -6.23 3.90
C ALA A 93 -7.59 -5.54 5.12
N ALA A 94 -7.29 -4.24 5.02
CA ALA A 94 -6.84 -3.44 6.16
C ALA A 94 -7.84 -3.49 7.33
N TRP A 95 -9.14 -3.39 7.04
CA TRP A 95 -10.21 -3.53 8.04
C TRP A 95 -10.11 -4.85 8.80
N ASP A 96 -9.99 -5.96 8.06
CA ASP A 96 -9.87 -7.30 8.62
C ASP A 96 -8.60 -7.47 9.45
N LEU A 97 -7.50 -6.82 9.06
CA LEU A 97 -6.19 -6.97 9.67
C LEU A 97 -5.96 -6.05 10.89
N GLY A 98 -6.81 -5.05 11.11
CA GLY A 98 -6.73 -4.24 12.33
C GLY A 98 -7.33 -2.84 12.23
N ALA A 99 -7.56 -2.32 11.02
CA ALA A 99 -8.04 -0.96 10.82
C ALA A 99 -9.43 -0.68 11.38
N HIS A 100 -10.20 -1.72 11.72
CA HIS A 100 -11.46 -1.58 12.47
C HIS A 100 -11.29 -0.96 13.86
N ARG A 101 -10.08 -1.04 14.44
CA ARG A 101 -9.76 -0.45 15.76
C ARG A 101 -9.24 0.98 15.66
N TRP A 102 -8.90 1.44 14.46
CA TRP A 102 -8.36 2.78 14.26
C TRP A 102 -9.40 3.85 14.54
N THR A 103 -8.91 5.05 14.79
CA THR A 103 -9.70 6.27 14.70
C THR A 103 -10.15 6.51 13.26
N ALA A 104 -11.15 7.37 13.08
CA ALA A 104 -11.58 7.78 11.73
C ALA A 104 -10.46 8.51 10.97
N LEU A 105 -9.61 9.28 11.68
CA LEU A 105 -8.51 10.01 11.07
C LEU A 105 -7.46 9.08 10.48
N GLU A 106 -7.02 8.07 11.23
CA GLU A 106 -6.06 7.06 10.75
C GLU A 106 -6.59 6.30 9.53
N ARG A 107 -7.89 5.98 9.48
CA ARG A 107 -8.51 5.36 8.28
C ARG A 107 -8.51 6.29 7.08
N ILE A 108 -8.80 7.57 7.27
CA ILE A 108 -8.74 8.57 6.19
C ILE A 108 -7.30 8.73 5.69
N GLU A 109 -6.33 8.79 6.59
CA GLU A 109 -4.90 8.85 6.25
C GLU A 109 -4.49 7.62 5.41
N PHE A 110 -4.81 6.42 5.88
CA PHE A 110 -4.55 5.18 5.13
C PHE A 110 -5.20 5.13 3.74
N ALA A 111 -6.45 5.60 3.64
CA ALA A 111 -7.19 5.63 2.38
C ALA A 111 -6.60 6.62 1.36
N ASN A 112 -5.86 7.62 1.84
CA ASN A 112 -5.34 8.71 1.04
C ASN A 112 -3.80 8.75 0.97
N ASP A 113 -3.11 7.78 1.56
CA ASP A 113 -1.65 7.67 1.49
C ASP A 113 -1.21 7.39 0.05
N PRO A 114 -0.48 8.31 -0.62
CA PRO A 114 0.01 8.09 -1.98
C PRO A 114 0.85 6.81 -2.13
N VAL A 115 1.53 6.34 -1.08
CA VAL A 115 2.28 5.07 -1.11
C VAL A 115 1.33 3.88 -1.20
N ASN A 116 0.09 3.99 -0.73
CA ASN A 116 -0.92 2.97 -0.89
C ASN A 116 -1.70 3.08 -2.22
N LEU A 117 -1.45 4.09 -3.06
CA LEU A 117 -2.27 4.39 -4.23
C LEU A 117 -1.54 4.20 -5.56
N VAL A 118 -2.24 3.65 -6.54
CA VAL A 118 -1.71 3.45 -7.90
C VAL A 118 -2.83 3.50 -8.94
N LEU A 119 -2.58 4.13 -10.09
CA LEU A 119 -3.51 4.10 -11.23
C LEU A 119 -3.26 2.86 -12.08
N VAL A 120 -4.30 2.06 -12.31
CA VAL A 120 -4.22 0.76 -13.02
C VAL A 120 -5.41 0.56 -13.95
N ASN A 121 -5.32 -0.39 -14.88
CA ASN A 121 -6.48 -0.74 -15.70
C ASN A 121 -7.60 -1.31 -14.82
N ARG A 122 -8.84 -0.90 -15.11
CA ARG A 122 -10.05 -1.32 -14.38
C ARG A 122 -10.16 -2.84 -14.23
N ALA A 123 -9.92 -3.59 -15.31
CA ALA A 123 -10.07 -5.05 -15.30
C ALA A 123 -9.11 -5.71 -14.29
N GLU A 124 -7.88 -5.21 -14.19
CA GLU A 124 -6.87 -5.73 -13.27
C GLU A 124 -7.25 -5.38 -11.81
N ASN A 125 -7.69 -4.14 -11.57
CA ASN A 125 -8.19 -3.70 -10.26
C ASN A 125 -9.38 -4.55 -9.79
N GLN A 126 -10.33 -4.82 -10.68
CA GLN A 126 -11.51 -5.62 -10.37
C GLN A 126 -11.18 -7.10 -10.14
N GLN A 127 -10.23 -7.65 -10.87
CA GLN A 127 -9.74 -9.02 -10.64
C GLN A 127 -9.05 -9.13 -9.28
N LYS A 128 -8.22 -8.14 -8.92
CA LYS A 128 -7.58 -8.04 -7.61
C LYS A 128 -8.61 -7.93 -6.48
N SER A 129 -9.58 -7.01 -6.59
CA SER A 129 -10.58 -6.75 -5.54
C SER A 129 -9.89 -6.50 -4.18
N ASP A 130 -10.31 -7.18 -3.12
CA ASP A 130 -9.69 -7.12 -1.79
C ASP A 130 -8.68 -8.24 -1.51
N GLN A 131 -8.21 -8.93 -2.55
CA GLN A 131 -7.28 -10.07 -2.41
C GLN A 131 -5.88 -9.62 -2.00
N LEU A 132 -5.22 -10.48 -1.22
CA LEU A 132 -3.83 -10.32 -0.81
C LEU A 132 -2.90 -11.22 -1.65
N PRO A 133 -1.55 -11.08 -1.56
CA PRO A 133 -0.56 -11.74 -2.42
C PRO A 133 -0.68 -13.27 -2.60
N SER A 134 -1.29 -14.00 -1.66
CA SER A 134 -1.50 -15.44 -1.78
C SER A 134 -2.66 -15.81 -2.71
N GLN A 135 -3.58 -14.87 -2.94
CA GLN A 135 -4.79 -15.04 -3.77
C GLN A 135 -4.64 -14.34 -5.11
N TRP A 136 -4.01 -13.16 -5.13
CA TRP A 136 -3.79 -12.37 -6.33
C TRP A 136 -2.42 -11.68 -6.33
N LEU A 137 -1.77 -11.69 -7.49
CA LEU A 137 -0.53 -10.96 -7.77
C LEU A 137 -0.63 -10.37 -9.18
N PRO A 138 0.07 -9.25 -9.46
CA PRO A 138 0.15 -8.68 -10.80
C PRO A 138 0.45 -9.74 -11.87
N THR A 139 -0.21 -9.60 -13.00
CA THR A 139 -0.07 -10.54 -14.12
C THR A 139 1.35 -10.54 -14.67
N ASP A 140 1.99 -9.36 -14.79
CA ASP A 140 3.42 -9.29 -15.09
C ASP A 140 4.23 -9.74 -13.86
N ARG A 141 5.05 -10.78 -14.06
CA ARG A 141 5.90 -11.34 -13.00
C ARG A 141 7.03 -10.42 -12.60
N SER A 142 7.51 -9.59 -13.52
CA SER A 142 8.66 -8.70 -13.30
C SER A 142 8.35 -7.62 -12.25
N VAL A 143 7.09 -7.19 -12.15
CA VAL A 143 6.64 -6.15 -11.22
C VAL A 143 6.17 -6.69 -9.86
N ARG A 144 6.05 -8.01 -9.69
CA ARG A 144 5.51 -8.59 -8.44
C ARG A 144 6.33 -8.22 -7.22
N CYS A 145 7.66 -8.19 -7.31
CA CYS A 145 8.48 -7.80 -6.17
C CYS A 145 8.26 -6.33 -5.78
N TRP A 146 8.14 -5.44 -6.76
CA TRP A 146 7.78 -4.04 -6.52
C TRP A 146 6.42 -3.91 -5.83
N TYR A 147 5.40 -4.64 -6.33
CA TYR A 147 4.05 -4.63 -5.76
C TYR A 147 4.04 -5.09 -4.30
N VAL A 148 4.66 -6.24 -4.00
CA VAL A 148 4.68 -6.77 -2.62
C VAL A 148 5.56 -5.92 -1.72
N GLY A 149 6.65 -5.33 -2.22
CA GLY A 149 7.47 -4.38 -1.47
C GLY A 149 6.65 -3.18 -1.02
N ARG A 150 5.84 -2.61 -1.93
CA ARG A 150 4.94 -1.50 -1.62
C ARG A 150 3.84 -1.90 -0.65
N LEU A 151 3.24 -3.08 -0.82
CA LEU A 151 2.24 -3.62 0.12
C LEU A 151 2.80 -3.78 1.53
N PHE A 152 3.99 -4.36 1.67
CA PHE A 152 4.65 -4.53 2.97
C PHE A 152 5.06 -3.20 3.59
N THR A 153 5.48 -2.24 2.76
CA THR A 153 5.80 -0.88 3.22
C THR A 153 4.56 -0.22 3.83
N VAL A 154 3.41 -0.31 3.16
CA VAL A 154 2.14 0.20 3.70
C VAL A 154 1.75 -0.57 4.97
N ALA A 155 1.83 -1.90 4.95
CA ALA A 155 1.48 -2.70 6.13
C ALA A 155 2.32 -2.32 7.36
N ALA A 156 3.64 -2.17 7.18
CA ALA A 156 4.55 -1.77 8.24
C ALA A 156 4.32 -0.34 8.72
N ALA A 157 4.05 0.60 7.80
CA ALA A 157 3.80 2.01 8.17
C ALA A 157 2.53 2.20 9.02
N TYR A 158 1.58 1.27 8.91
CA TYR A 158 0.29 1.32 9.61
C TYR A 158 0.14 0.22 10.68
N ASP A 159 1.23 -0.45 11.06
CA ASP A 159 1.23 -1.54 12.04
C ASP A 159 0.17 -2.63 11.75
N LEU A 160 -0.05 -2.94 10.47
CA LEU A 160 -0.96 -3.98 10.03
C LEU A 160 -0.21 -5.32 9.95
N PRO A 161 -0.67 -6.37 10.65
CA PRO A 161 -0.14 -7.70 10.44
C PRO A 161 -0.51 -8.20 9.03
N LEU A 162 0.28 -9.14 8.51
CA LEU A 162 -0.04 -9.82 7.25
C LEU A 162 -0.22 -11.32 7.48
N PRO A 163 -1.16 -11.97 6.76
CA PRO A 163 -1.31 -13.41 6.85
C PRO A 163 -0.06 -14.14 6.37
N GLU A 164 0.32 -15.23 7.03
CA GLU A 164 1.49 -16.00 6.65
C GLU A 164 1.48 -16.49 5.19
N PRO A 165 0.35 -16.94 4.59
CA PRO A 165 0.32 -17.28 3.17
C PRO A 165 0.73 -16.12 2.26
N ASP A 166 0.31 -14.90 2.61
CA ASP A 166 0.61 -13.66 1.90
C ASP A 166 2.06 -13.24 2.11
N ILE A 167 2.59 -13.40 3.33
CA ILE A 167 4.01 -13.18 3.62
C ILE A 167 4.87 -14.12 2.77
N ARG A 168 4.52 -15.41 2.72
CA ARG A 168 5.21 -16.41 1.89
C ARG A 168 5.14 -16.06 0.40
N ALA A 169 3.99 -15.61 -0.09
CA ALA A 169 3.81 -15.18 -1.48
C ALA A 169 4.63 -13.92 -1.81
N GLY A 170 4.70 -12.96 -0.89
CA GLY A 170 5.54 -11.77 -0.98
C GLY A 170 7.02 -12.14 -1.11
N ARG A 171 7.53 -12.96 -0.19
CA ARG A 171 8.94 -13.40 -0.22
C ARG A 171 9.29 -14.14 -1.51
N ARG A 172 8.44 -15.05 -1.98
CA ARG A 172 8.62 -15.72 -3.28
C ARG A 172 8.67 -14.74 -4.45
N SER A 173 7.83 -13.71 -4.44
CA SER A 173 7.79 -12.70 -5.51
C SER A 173 9.08 -11.90 -5.62
N CYS A 174 9.86 -11.81 -4.53
CA CYS A 174 11.17 -11.15 -4.49
C CYS A 174 12.37 -12.11 -4.49
N GLY A 175 12.16 -13.43 -4.68
CA GLY A 175 13.25 -14.41 -4.62
C GLY A 175 13.89 -14.56 -3.23
N LEU A 176 13.19 -14.16 -2.17
CA LEU A 176 13.67 -14.24 -0.79
C LEU A 176 13.36 -15.61 -0.18
N ALA A 177 14.27 -16.12 0.67
CA ALA A 177 14.10 -17.39 1.37
C ALA A 177 12.83 -17.38 2.23
N ILE A 178 12.03 -18.45 2.22
CA ILE A 178 10.83 -18.54 3.08
C ILE A 178 11.29 -18.86 4.51
N LEU A 179 10.97 -18.00 5.48
CA LEU A 179 11.23 -18.27 6.88
C LEU A 179 10.32 -19.42 7.34
N GLN A 180 10.90 -20.47 7.94
CA GLN A 180 10.12 -21.50 8.61
C GLN A 180 9.53 -20.89 9.88
N THR A 181 8.22 -21.05 10.07
CA THR A 181 7.59 -20.81 11.38
C THR A 181 8.05 -21.93 12.31
N PRO A 182 8.60 -21.62 13.50
CA PRO A 182 8.84 -22.66 14.50
C PRO A 182 7.50 -23.29 14.91
N ASP A 183 7.49 -24.63 15.01
CA ASP A 183 6.35 -25.45 15.42
C ASP A 183 5.81 -25.07 16.81
#